data_AF-A0A7C4X0U2-F1
#
_entry.id   AF-A0A7C4X0U2-F1
#
_cell.length_a   1.000
_cell.length_b   1.000
_cell.length_c   1.000
_cell.angle_alpha   90.00
_cell.angle_beta   90.00
_cell.angle_gamma   90.00
#
_symmetry.space_group_name_H-M   'P 1'
#
loop_
_entity.id
_entity.type
_entity.pdbx_description
1 polymer ?
#
loop_
_entity_poly.entity_id
_entity_poly.type
_entity_poly.pdbx_seq_one_letter_code
_entity_poly.pdbx_strand_id
1 'polypeptide(L)'
;MSNSVVAVVSGGIDSTSYLAQWLSKGYDAYVLTYNYGQKGIKEVEVAKSLVGRLGKLGVKGRVLEFKLIDISFMKDLWRGTQLTDTAVVVKSQYEPTVVVPIRNVILLSIATAYAYTVNAGYVIYGAHYDDVLPRPDTGEPKYPDCSPECIESLQAALRICHFRSCRSVEIWSPSREGLSKSENLRRGYKVLGDLIYDTWSCYLSGNHHCGRCESCFNRHEAFLKAGIPDCTIYEVYPKLSPDDECYEVDGGYVSKTCMELKHYSQV
;
A
#
# COMPACT_ATOMS: atom_id res chain seq x y z
N MET A 1 -4.67 -27.09 0.44
CA MET A 1 -4.09 -25.88 -0.16
C MET A 1 -2.87 -25.49 0.66
N SER A 2 -1.81 -24.97 0.04
CA SER A 2 -0.66 -24.52 0.81
C SER A 2 -1.05 -23.34 1.70
N ASN A 3 -0.42 -23.21 2.87
CA ASN A 3 -0.64 -22.08 3.76
C ASN A 3 0.24 -20.89 3.35
N SER A 4 0.11 -20.45 2.10
CA SER A 4 0.92 -19.37 1.54
C SER A 4 0.14 -18.39 0.68
N VAL A 5 0.72 -17.19 0.54
CA VAL A 5 0.19 -16.08 -0.24
C VAL A 5 1.23 -15.54 -1.20
N VAL A 6 0.77 -15.04 -2.35
CA VAL A 6 1.54 -14.07 -3.15
C VAL A 6 1.07 -12.67 -2.76
N ALA A 7 1.97 -11.83 -2.25
CA ALA A 7 1.65 -10.51 -1.75
C ALA A 7 2.18 -9.41 -2.67
N VAL A 8 1.29 -8.55 -3.18
CA VAL A 8 1.66 -7.34 -3.93
C VAL A 8 1.98 -6.23 -2.94
N VAL A 9 3.26 -5.84 -2.88
CA VAL A 9 3.78 -4.87 -1.89
C VAL A 9 4.53 -3.74 -2.57
N SER A 10 4.13 -2.51 -2.29
CA SER A 10 4.74 -1.29 -2.82
C SER A 10 5.73 -0.61 -1.86
N GLY A 11 5.83 -1.07 -0.61
CA GLY A 11 6.56 -0.36 0.46
C GLY A 11 5.74 0.75 1.12
N GLY A 12 4.53 1.02 0.62
CA GLY A 12 3.56 1.89 1.25
C GLY A 12 2.91 1.27 2.47
N ILE A 13 2.26 2.12 3.26
CA ILE A 13 1.67 1.76 4.54
C ILE A 13 0.59 0.68 4.41
N ASP A 14 -0.22 0.73 3.35
CA ASP A 14 -1.39 -0.14 3.21
C ASP A 14 -1.01 -1.59 2.89
N SER A 15 -0.16 -1.78 1.87
CA SER A 15 0.31 -3.11 1.46
C SER A 15 1.23 -3.75 2.49
N THR A 16 2.08 -2.95 3.15
CA THR A 16 2.96 -3.43 4.24
C THR A 16 2.13 -3.86 5.47
N SER A 17 1.14 -3.05 5.87
CA SER A 17 0.22 -3.38 6.97
C SER A 17 -0.54 -4.67 6.70
N TYR A 18 -0.96 -4.86 5.44
CA TYR A 18 -1.73 -6.04 5.07
C TYR A 18 -0.88 -7.30 5.00
N LEU A 19 0.33 -7.23 4.43
CA LEU A 19 1.30 -8.34 4.48
C LEU A 19 1.59 -8.76 5.93
N ALA A 20 1.84 -7.80 6.82
CA ALA A 20 2.13 -8.08 8.23
C ALA A 20 0.99 -8.86 8.90
N GLN A 21 -0.27 -8.52 8.62
CA GLN A 21 -1.43 -9.25 9.13
C GLN A 21 -1.50 -10.70 8.65
N TRP A 22 -1.12 -10.99 7.39
CA TRP A 22 -1.12 -12.36 6.89
C TRP A 22 0.03 -13.19 7.46
N LEU A 23 1.21 -12.58 7.60
CA LEU A 23 2.34 -13.23 8.28
C LEU A 23 2.00 -13.53 9.75
N SER A 24 1.32 -12.63 10.47
CA SER A 24 0.94 -12.87 11.88
C SER A 24 -0.11 -13.98 12.04
N LYS A 25 -0.92 -14.23 11.00
CA LYS A 25 -1.85 -15.37 10.91
C LYS A 25 -1.16 -16.69 10.58
N GLY A 26 0.14 -16.69 10.25
CA GLY A 26 0.92 -17.90 9.99
C GLY A 26 1.05 -18.28 8.52
N TYR A 27 0.67 -17.40 7.59
CA TYR A 27 0.86 -17.64 6.16
C TYR A 27 2.27 -17.32 5.74
N ASP A 28 2.89 -18.22 4.98
CA ASP A 28 4.16 -17.93 4.30
C ASP A 28 3.90 -17.04 3.07
N ALA A 29 4.79 -16.09 2.76
CA ALA A 29 4.58 -15.09 1.73
C ALA A 29 5.66 -15.10 0.64
N TYR A 30 5.21 -15.09 -0.61
CA TYR A 30 6.00 -14.71 -1.78
C TYR A 30 5.67 -13.26 -2.13
N VAL A 31 6.62 -12.35 -1.95
CA VAL A 31 6.38 -10.92 -2.10
C VAL A 31 6.76 -10.45 -3.50
N LEU A 32 5.84 -9.77 -4.17
CA LEU A 32 6.04 -9.11 -5.46
C LEU A 32 5.97 -7.60 -5.30
N THR A 33 7.01 -6.91 -5.72
CA THR A 33 7.01 -5.45 -5.90
C THR A 33 7.13 -5.15 -7.38
N TYR A 34 6.41 -4.14 -7.87
CA TYR A 34 6.38 -3.82 -9.30
C TYR A 34 7.09 -2.51 -9.59
N ASN A 35 8.00 -2.55 -10.57
CA ASN A 35 8.43 -1.36 -11.29
C ASN A 35 7.60 -1.28 -12.57
N TYR A 36 6.63 -0.38 -12.62
CA TYR A 36 5.77 -0.13 -13.78
C TYR A 36 6.09 1.19 -14.48
N GLY A 37 7.29 1.74 -14.23
CA GLY A 37 7.72 3.03 -14.76
C GLY A 37 7.19 4.21 -13.94
N GLN A 38 6.84 3.98 -12.67
CA GLN A 38 6.44 5.04 -11.77
C GLN A 38 7.60 5.97 -11.43
N LYS A 39 7.29 7.25 -11.17
CA LYS A 39 8.28 8.27 -10.75
C LYS A 39 8.98 7.94 -9.42
N GLY A 40 8.34 7.18 -8.53
CA GLY A 40 8.84 6.89 -7.18
C GLY A 40 9.78 5.69 -7.14
N ILE A 41 11.09 5.90 -7.29
CA ILE A 41 12.12 4.86 -7.11
C ILE A 41 12.23 4.44 -5.63
N LYS A 42 12.03 5.40 -4.71
CA LYS A 42 12.19 5.18 -3.26
C LYS A 42 11.21 4.15 -2.70
N GLU A 43 10.02 4.03 -3.28
CA GLU A 43 9.03 3.01 -2.88
C GLU A 43 9.59 1.58 -3.04
N VAL A 44 10.29 1.30 -4.14
CA VAL A 44 10.85 -0.03 -4.41
C VAL A 44 11.97 -0.37 -3.42
N GLU A 45 12.84 0.60 -3.14
CA GLU A 45 13.92 0.45 -2.16
C GLU A 45 13.37 0.21 -0.74
N VAL A 46 12.38 1.01 -0.36
CA VAL A 46 11.67 0.88 0.92
C VAL A 46 10.96 -0.46 1.02
N ALA A 47 10.29 -0.92 -0.03
CA ALA A 47 9.64 -2.23 -0.07
C ALA A 47 10.65 -3.36 0.23
N LYS A 48 11.80 -3.36 -0.46
CA LYS A 48 12.86 -4.36 -0.25
C LYS A 48 13.39 -4.33 1.19
N SER A 49 13.64 -3.14 1.73
CA SER A 49 14.12 -2.96 3.10
C SER A 49 13.11 -3.45 4.14
N LEU A 50 11.86 -3.02 4.02
CA LEU A 50 10.77 -3.38 4.95
C LEU A 50 10.49 -4.87 4.95
N VAL A 51 10.45 -5.51 3.78
CA VAL A 51 10.23 -6.95 3.67
C VAL A 51 11.34 -7.73 4.37
N GLY A 52 12.60 -7.30 4.20
CA GLY A 52 13.74 -7.90 4.91
C GLY A 52 13.69 -7.73 6.42
N ARG A 53 13.10 -6.63 6.93
CA ARG A 53 12.89 -6.39 8.37
C ARG A 53 11.69 -7.12 8.93
N LEU A 54 10.59 -7.19 8.17
CA LEU A 54 9.39 -7.98 8.47
C LEU A 54 9.73 -9.45 8.73
N GLY A 55 10.60 -10.04 7.90
CA GLY A 55 11.07 -11.42 8.08
C GLY A 55 11.81 -11.66 9.41
N LYS A 56 12.21 -10.61 10.13
CA LYS A 56 12.93 -10.68 11.42
C LYS A 56 12.04 -10.40 12.63
N LEU A 57 10.79 -9.97 12.46
CA LEU A 57 9.89 -9.60 13.57
C LEU A 57 9.35 -10.80 14.37
N GLY A 58 9.77 -12.03 14.09
CA GLY A 58 9.29 -13.23 14.80
C GLY A 58 7.80 -13.52 14.57
N VAL A 59 7.22 -12.99 13.49
CA VAL A 59 5.85 -13.31 13.06
C VAL A 59 5.73 -14.79 12.67
N LYS A 60 4.52 -15.36 12.79
CA LYS A 60 4.29 -16.80 12.64
C LYS A 60 4.64 -17.33 11.25
N GLY A 61 4.29 -16.57 10.22
CA GLY A 61 4.58 -16.86 8.82
C GLY A 61 5.89 -16.23 8.38
N ARG A 62 6.49 -16.74 7.30
CA ARG A 62 7.80 -16.28 6.80
C ARG A 62 7.67 -15.65 5.43
N VAL A 63 8.54 -14.71 5.12
CA VAL A 63 8.75 -14.30 3.73
C VAL A 63 9.69 -15.32 3.10
N LEU A 64 9.17 -16.08 2.14
CA LEU A 64 9.92 -17.12 1.42
C LEU A 64 10.73 -16.53 0.26
N GLU A 65 10.21 -15.48 -0.35
CA GLU A 65 10.84 -14.84 -1.50
C GLU A 65 10.39 -13.38 -1.64
N PHE A 66 11.28 -12.56 -2.19
CA PHE A 66 10.99 -11.22 -2.68
C PHE A 66 11.43 -11.11 -4.14
N LYS A 67 10.53 -10.66 -5.03
CA LYS A 67 10.84 -10.37 -6.43
C LYS A 67 10.43 -8.95 -6.80
N LEU A 68 11.34 -8.23 -7.45
CA LEU A 68 11.03 -7.02 -8.21
C LEU A 68 10.62 -7.44 -9.62
N ILE A 69 9.38 -7.15 -10.00
CA ILE A 69 8.83 -7.41 -11.32
C ILE A 69 8.89 -6.12 -12.13
N ASP A 70 9.71 -6.11 -13.18
CA ASP A 70 9.81 -4.98 -14.08
C ASP A 70 8.79 -5.10 -15.22
N ILE A 71 7.82 -4.22 -15.20
CA ILE A 71 6.85 -3.95 -16.27
C ILE A 71 6.93 -2.49 -16.71
N SER A 72 8.10 -1.87 -16.62
CA SER A 72 8.29 -0.44 -16.90
C SER A 72 7.94 -0.05 -18.33
N PHE A 73 7.87 -1.00 -19.26
CA PHE A 73 7.31 -0.81 -20.61
C PHE A 73 5.86 -0.32 -20.60
N MET A 74 5.10 -0.56 -19.52
CA MET A 74 3.72 -0.10 -19.38
C MET A 74 3.59 1.43 -19.38
N LYS A 75 4.65 2.17 -19.00
CA LYS A 75 4.66 3.64 -19.09
C LYS A 75 4.37 4.15 -20.50
N ASP A 76 4.76 3.38 -21.51
CA ASP A 76 4.57 3.73 -22.92
C ASP A 76 3.12 3.52 -23.39
N LEU A 77 2.36 2.69 -22.65
CA LEU A 77 0.93 2.44 -22.89
C LEU A 77 0.05 3.38 -22.05
N TRP A 78 0.51 3.76 -20.86
CA TRP A 78 -0.18 4.67 -19.93
C TRP A 78 0.25 6.14 -20.07
N ARG A 79 0.42 6.60 -21.32
CA ARG A 79 0.84 7.98 -21.61
C ARG A 79 -0.18 8.98 -21.07
N GLY A 80 0.30 10.13 -20.58
CA GLY A 80 -0.56 11.20 -20.04
C GLY A 80 -1.06 10.99 -18.61
N THR A 81 -0.61 9.94 -17.88
CA THR A 81 -0.95 9.74 -16.46
C THR A 81 0.14 10.30 -15.53
N GLN A 82 -0.24 10.89 -14.38
CA GLN A 82 0.71 11.56 -13.48
C GLN A 82 1.79 10.63 -12.90
N LEU A 83 1.49 9.33 -12.76
CA LEU A 83 2.40 8.36 -12.18
C LEU A 83 3.51 7.94 -13.14
N THR A 84 3.28 7.98 -14.46
CA THR A 84 4.23 7.48 -15.48
C THR A 84 4.79 8.58 -16.39
N ASP A 85 4.06 9.67 -16.59
CA ASP A 85 4.46 10.73 -17.51
C ASP A 85 5.19 11.88 -16.80
N THR A 86 6.48 12.04 -17.09
CA THR A 86 7.33 13.11 -16.52
C THR A 86 6.88 14.52 -16.89
N ALA A 87 6.12 14.69 -17.97
CA ALA A 87 5.63 16.00 -18.41
C ALA A 87 4.39 16.48 -17.63
N VAL A 88 3.71 15.59 -16.88
CA VAL A 88 2.53 15.95 -16.10
C VAL A 88 2.93 16.30 -14.67
N VAL A 89 2.66 17.55 -14.28
CA VAL A 89 2.85 18.07 -12.92
C VAL A 89 1.94 17.32 -11.95
N VAL A 90 2.48 16.92 -10.79
CA VAL A 90 1.69 16.32 -9.70
C VAL A 90 0.73 17.38 -9.17
N LYS A 91 -0.57 17.28 -9.52
CA LYS A 91 -1.60 18.19 -8.99
C LYS A 91 -2.00 17.77 -7.57
N SER A 92 -2.45 18.75 -6.78
CA SER A 92 -2.89 18.54 -5.38
C SER A 92 -4.31 17.98 -5.24
N GLN A 93 -5.10 18.00 -6.32
CA GLN A 93 -6.47 17.49 -6.36
C GLN A 93 -6.60 16.35 -7.36
N TYR A 94 -7.43 15.36 -7.03
CA TYR A 94 -7.76 14.22 -7.88
C TYR A 94 -8.40 14.68 -9.21
N GLU A 95 -7.86 14.25 -10.35
CA GLU A 95 -8.50 14.34 -11.67
C GLU A 95 -8.52 12.94 -12.32
N PRO A 96 -9.57 12.52 -13.05
CA PRO A 96 -9.62 11.20 -13.71
C PRO A 96 -8.47 10.92 -14.71
N THR A 97 -7.83 11.96 -15.25
CA THR A 97 -6.63 11.90 -16.10
C THR A 97 -5.36 11.46 -15.36
N VAL A 98 -5.43 11.29 -14.03
CA VAL A 98 -4.35 10.93 -13.11
C VAL A 98 -4.24 9.42 -12.89
N VAL A 99 -5.32 8.67 -13.12
CA VAL A 99 -5.42 7.25 -12.79
C VAL A 99 -4.90 6.40 -13.93
N VAL A 100 -3.93 5.54 -13.61
CA VAL A 100 -3.44 4.50 -14.52
C VAL A 100 -4.57 3.48 -14.75
N PRO A 101 -5.14 3.38 -15.98
CA PRO A 101 -6.29 2.52 -16.21
C PRO A 101 -5.99 1.07 -15.85
N ILE A 102 -6.88 0.46 -15.06
CA ILE A 102 -6.86 -0.96 -14.66
C ILE A 102 -5.51 -1.47 -14.11
N ARG A 103 -4.72 -0.59 -13.48
CA ARG A 103 -3.39 -0.93 -12.95
C ARG A 103 -3.46 -2.16 -12.06
N ASN A 104 -4.36 -2.18 -11.06
CA ASN A 104 -4.41 -3.28 -10.11
C ASN A 104 -4.80 -4.59 -10.80
N VAL A 105 -5.65 -4.55 -11.84
CA VAL A 105 -6.02 -5.73 -12.63
C VAL A 105 -4.79 -6.36 -13.29
N ILE A 106 -3.89 -5.56 -13.88
CA ILE A 106 -2.65 -6.04 -14.50
C ILE A 106 -1.71 -6.65 -13.45
N LEU A 107 -1.49 -5.94 -12.33
CA LEU A 107 -0.63 -6.43 -11.25
C LEU A 107 -1.15 -7.75 -10.68
N LEU A 108 -2.45 -7.81 -10.38
CA LEU A 108 -3.11 -8.99 -9.83
C LEU A 108 -3.13 -10.16 -10.80
N SER A 109 -3.21 -9.91 -12.11
CA SER A 109 -3.12 -10.96 -13.13
C SER A 109 -1.75 -11.62 -13.12
N ILE A 110 -0.67 -10.83 -13.05
CA ILE A 110 0.70 -11.33 -12.94
C ILE A 110 0.90 -12.09 -11.61
N ALA A 111 0.43 -11.51 -10.50
CA ALA A 111 0.54 -12.13 -9.18
C ALA A 111 -0.22 -13.46 -9.10
N THR A 112 -1.39 -13.55 -9.73
CA THR A 112 -2.20 -14.79 -9.79
C THR A 112 -1.54 -15.85 -10.66
N ALA A 113 -0.97 -15.47 -11.80
CA ALA A 113 -0.16 -16.39 -12.60
C ALA A 113 0.99 -16.97 -11.78
N TYR A 114 1.66 -16.13 -10.99
CA TYR A 114 2.72 -16.59 -10.09
C TYR A 114 2.20 -17.47 -8.96
N ALA A 115 1.06 -17.13 -8.37
CA ALA A 115 0.42 -17.92 -7.32
C ALA A 115 0.13 -19.36 -7.76
N TYR A 116 -0.29 -19.56 -9.01
CA TYR A 116 -0.43 -20.90 -9.58
C TYR A 116 0.90 -21.65 -9.66
N THR A 117 2.00 -20.99 -10.03
CA THR A 117 3.34 -21.60 -10.10
C THR A 117 3.85 -22.05 -8.74
N VAL A 118 3.67 -21.22 -7.70
CA VAL A 118 4.13 -21.54 -6.33
C VAL A 118 3.07 -22.26 -5.49
N ASN A 119 1.94 -22.63 -6.10
CA ASN A 119 0.80 -23.26 -5.46
C ASN A 119 0.27 -22.50 -4.23
N ALA A 120 0.28 -21.16 -4.27
CA ALA A 120 -0.25 -20.32 -3.21
C ALA A 120 -1.78 -20.31 -3.22
N GLY A 121 -2.41 -20.29 -2.04
CA GLY A 121 -3.86 -20.25 -1.92
C GLY A 121 -4.45 -18.86 -2.18
N TYR A 122 -3.64 -17.82 -1.96
CA TYR A 122 -4.11 -16.44 -2.01
C TYR A 122 -3.16 -15.52 -2.78
N VAL A 123 -3.74 -14.51 -3.41
CA VAL A 123 -3.07 -13.29 -3.85
C VAL A 123 -3.61 -12.15 -3.00
N ILE A 124 -2.73 -11.36 -2.39
CA ILE A 124 -3.12 -10.24 -1.53
C ILE A 124 -2.57 -8.91 -2.02
N TYR A 125 -3.35 -7.84 -1.87
CA TYR A 125 -2.90 -6.47 -2.13
C TYR A 125 -3.57 -5.47 -1.18
N GLY A 126 -2.98 -4.29 -1.04
CA GLY A 126 -3.32 -3.33 0.02
C GLY A 126 -4.49 -2.39 -0.23
N ALA A 127 -5.31 -2.59 -1.26
CA ALA A 127 -6.44 -1.69 -1.54
C ALA A 127 -7.46 -1.69 -0.39
N HIS A 128 -7.90 -0.52 0.04
CA HIS A 128 -8.82 -0.34 1.17
C HIS A 128 -10.15 0.26 0.73
N TYR A 129 -11.17 0.15 1.57
CA TYR A 129 -12.53 0.54 1.21
C TYR A 129 -12.66 2.05 0.92
N ASP A 130 -11.82 2.91 1.51
CA ASP A 130 -11.79 4.33 1.20
C ASP A 130 -11.41 4.63 -0.27
N ASP A 131 -10.73 3.70 -0.96
CA ASP A 131 -10.37 3.84 -2.37
C ASP A 131 -11.59 3.76 -3.28
N VAL A 132 -12.70 3.19 -2.80
CA VAL A 132 -13.92 3.02 -3.58
C VAL A 132 -15.08 3.89 -3.10
N LEU A 133 -14.83 4.74 -2.11
CA LEU A 133 -15.82 5.73 -1.70
C LEU A 133 -16.14 6.67 -2.87
N PRO A 134 -17.42 6.98 -3.08
CA PRO A 134 -17.86 7.79 -4.20
C PRO A 134 -17.30 9.21 -4.07
N ARG A 135 -16.83 9.76 -5.18
CA ARG A 135 -16.36 11.13 -5.23
C ARG A 135 -17.55 12.09 -5.10
N PRO A 136 -17.44 13.21 -4.35
CA PRO A 136 -18.55 14.14 -4.16
C PRO A 136 -19.03 14.82 -5.46
N ASP A 137 -18.18 14.92 -6.47
CA ASP A 137 -18.46 15.60 -7.74
C ASP A 137 -19.27 14.74 -8.72
N THR A 138 -18.97 13.43 -8.83
CA THR A 138 -19.61 12.54 -9.81
C THR A 138 -20.34 11.34 -9.22
N GLY A 139 -20.16 11.04 -7.94
CA GLY A 139 -20.67 9.81 -7.31
C GLY A 139 -19.92 8.53 -7.72
N GLU A 140 -18.91 8.64 -8.59
CA GLU A 140 -18.11 7.49 -9.05
C GLU A 140 -17.04 7.12 -8.00
N PRO A 141 -16.67 5.83 -7.87
CA PRO A 141 -15.53 5.42 -7.03
C PRO A 141 -14.23 6.14 -7.42
N LYS A 142 -13.37 6.46 -6.44
CA LYS A 142 -12.03 7.02 -6.73
C LYS A 142 -11.16 6.05 -7.53
N TYR A 143 -11.17 4.76 -7.17
CA TYR A 143 -10.42 3.70 -7.84
C TYR A 143 -11.31 2.48 -8.03
N PRO A 144 -12.02 2.37 -9.18
CA PRO A 144 -12.92 1.24 -9.42
C PRO A 144 -12.23 -0.13 -9.36
N ASP A 145 -10.93 -0.21 -9.67
CA ASP A 145 -10.13 -1.44 -9.60
C ASP A 145 -9.67 -1.82 -8.17
N CYS A 146 -10.14 -1.08 -7.16
CA CYS A 146 -10.02 -1.43 -5.74
C CYS A 146 -11.31 -2.06 -5.17
N SER A 147 -12.39 -2.17 -5.96
CA SER A 147 -13.70 -2.59 -5.46
C SER A 147 -13.80 -4.11 -5.26
N PRO A 148 -14.57 -4.58 -4.26
CA PRO A 148 -14.87 -6.00 -4.10
C PRO A 148 -15.42 -6.63 -5.39
N GLU A 149 -16.31 -5.93 -6.10
CA GLU A 149 -16.91 -6.42 -7.34
C GLU A 149 -15.87 -6.62 -8.45
N CYS A 150 -14.91 -5.69 -8.58
CA CYS A 150 -13.81 -5.83 -9.52
C CYS A 150 -12.92 -7.02 -9.17
N ILE A 151 -12.55 -7.16 -7.89
CA ILE A 151 -11.71 -8.25 -7.37
C ILE A 151 -12.36 -9.61 -7.62
N GLU A 152 -13.65 -9.75 -7.31
CA GLU A 152 -14.39 -11.00 -7.47
C GLU A 152 -14.57 -11.36 -8.94
N SER A 153 -14.86 -10.37 -9.79
CA SER A 153 -14.95 -10.56 -11.24
C SER A 153 -13.63 -11.02 -11.85
N LEU A 154 -12.52 -10.39 -11.45
CA LEU A 154 -11.18 -10.76 -11.89
C LEU A 154 -10.81 -12.17 -11.42
N GLN A 155 -11.06 -12.48 -10.14
CA GLN A 155 -10.83 -13.80 -9.56
C GLN A 155 -11.60 -14.88 -10.33
N ALA A 156 -12.88 -14.64 -10.65
CA ALA A 156 -13.70 -15.55 -11.43
C ALA A 156 -13.13 -15.78 -12.84
N ALA A 157 -12.76 -14.69 -13.54
CA ALA A 157 -12.16 -14.75 -14.87
C ALA A 157 -10.86 -15.57 -14.88
N LEU A 158 -9.94 -15.30 -13.95
CA LEU A 158 -8.66 -16.00 -13.87
C LEU A 158 -8.84 -17.49 -13.54
N ARG A 159 -9.79 -17.82 -12.65
CA ARG A 159 -10.15 -19.22 -12.35
C ARG A 159 -10.66 -19.96 -13.58
N ILE A 160 -11.57 -19.38 -14.37
CA ILE A 160 -12.13 -20.09 -15.54
C ILE A 160 -11.09 -20.30 -16.65
N CYS A 161 -10.07 -19.45 -16.73
CA CYS A 161 -8.96 -19.57 -17.67
C CYS A 161 -7.89 -20.61 -17.27
N HIS A 162 -8.05 -21.28 -16.13
CA HIS A 162 -7.09 -22.29 -15.66
C HIS A 162 -7.69 -23.71 -15.57
N PHE A 163 -6.82 -24.73 -15.44
CA PHE A 163 -7.22 -26.13 -15.30
C PHE A 163 -8.16 -26.31 -14.10
N ARG A 164 -9.26 -27.05 -14.29
CA ARG A 164 -10.32 -27.21 -13.27
C ARG A 164 -9.81 -27.69 -11.91
N SER A 165 -8.79 -28.55 -11.89
CA SER A 165 -8.17 -29.08 -10.67
C SER A 165 -7.37 -28.05 -9.87
N CYS A 166 -7.04 -26.90 -10.46
CA CYS A 166 -6.12 -25.91 -9.90
C CYS A 166 -6.77 -24.53 -9.66
N ARG A 167 -8.11 -24.44 -9.67
CA ARG A 167 -8.86 -23.16 -9.57
C ARG A 167 -9.04 -22.65 -8.14
N SER A 168 -8.04 -22.81 -7.27
CA SER A 168 -8.15 -22.52 -5.83
C SER A 168 -7.72 -21.11 -5.42
N VAL A 169 -7.01 -20.36 -6.26
CA VAL A 169 -6.48 -19.05 -5.88
C VAL A 169 -7.61 -18.07 -5.57
N GLU A 170 -7.49 -17.37 -4.44
CA GLU A 170 -8.37 -16.28 -4.01
C GLU A 170 -7.63 -14.95 -4.02
N ILE A 171 -8.26 -13.90 -4.55
CA ILE A 171 -7.70 -12.54 -4.49
C ILE A 171 -8.32 -11.80 -3.31
N TRP A 172 -7.52 -11.28 -2.40
CA TRP A 172 -8.01 -10.67 -1.17
C TRP A 172 -7.37 -9.31 -0.88
N SER A 173 -8.12 -8.42 -0.24
CA SER A 173 -7.67 -7.08 0.14
C SER A 173 -8.45 -6.55 1.35
N PRO A 174 -7.96 -5.50 2.03
CA PRO A 174 -8.73 -4.78 3.02
C PRO A 174 -10.10 -4.30 2.50
N SER A 175 -10.17 -3.82 1.26
CA SER A 175 -11.42 -3.40 0.61
C SER A 175 -12.45 -4.54 0.54
N ARG A 176 -12.02 -5.75 0.17
CA ARG A 176 -12.87 -6.95 0.18
C ARG A 176 -13.35 -7.34 1.59
N GLU A 177 -12.57 -7.02 2.62
CA GLU A 177 -12.98 -7.16 4.03
C GLU A 177 -13.88 -6.02 4.54
N GLY A 178 -14.11 -4.98 3.73
CA GLY A 178 -14.83 -3.77 4.16
C GLY A 178 -14.01 -2.87 5.10
N LEU A 179 -12.68 -2.98 5.10
CA LEU A 179 -11.81 -2.21 5.97
C LEU A 179 -11.45 -0.87 5.36
N SER A 180 -11.59 0.18 6.17
CA SER A 180 -10.99 1.47 5.89
C SER A 180 -9.46 1.43 5.98
N LYS A 181 -8.82 2.45 5.41
CA LYS A 181 -7.38 2.73 5.52
C LYS A 181 -6.95 2.78 6.98
N SER A 182 -7.71 3.48 7.82
CA SER A 182 -7.41 3.63 9.25
C SER A 182 -7.52 2.31 10.02
N GLU A 183 -8.47 1.43 9.66
CA GLU A 183 -8.59 0.10 10.28
C GLU A 183 -7.49 -0.85 9.83
N ASN A 184 -7.16 -0.86 8.53
CA ASN A 184 -6.04 -1.62 8.00
C ASN A 184 -4.73 -1.19 8.66
N LEU A 185 -4.51 0.13 8.78
CA LEU A 185 -3.38 0.72 9.50
C LEU A 185 -3.36 0.26 10.97
N ARG A 186 -4.47 0.37 11.69
CA ARG A 186 -4.57 -0.05 13.10
C ARG A 186 -4.23 -1.53 13.28
N ARG A 187 -4.71 -2.40 12.38
CA ARG A 187 -4.40 -3.83 12.40
C ARG A 187 -2.93 -4.10 12.06
N GLY A 188 -2.38 -3.39 11.07
CA GLY A 188 -0.97 -3.46 10.70
C GLY A 188 -0.05 -3.04 11.83
N TYR A 189 -0.34 -1.93 12.50
CA TYR A 189 0.46 -1.39 13.60
C TYR A 189 0.59 -2.36 14.77
N LYS A 190 -0.47 -3.12 15.09
CA LYS A 190 -0.41 -4.17 16.13
C LYS A 190 0.63 -5.26 15.84
N VAL A 191 1.02 -5.43 14.58
CA VAL A 191 2.05 -6.40 14.17
C VAL A 191 3.40 -5.71 13.95
N LEU A 192 3.38 -4.55 13.28
CA LEU A 192 4.58 -3.84 12.85
C LEU A 192 5.26 -3.04 13.97
N GLY A 193 4.48 -2.53 14.93
CA GLY A 193 4.92 -1.48 15.84
C GLY A 193 5.53 -0.31 15.06
N ASP A 194 6.66 0.20 15.55
CA ASP A 194 7.35 1.36 14.99
C ASP A 194 7.87 1.15 13.56
N LEU A 195 8.00 -0.11 13.09
CA LEU A 195 8.38 -0.38 11.69
C LEU A 195 7.40 0.25 10.70
N ILE A 196 6.17 0.55 11.12
CA ILE A 196 5.19 1.20 10.26
C ILE A 196 5.61 2.59 9.80
N TYR A 197 6.41 3.29 10.60
CA TYR A 197 6.85 4.66 10.30
C TYR A 197 7.88 4.68 9.16
N ASP A 198 8.56 3.55 8.92
CA ASP A 198 9.53 3.38 7.85
C ASP A 198 8.87 3.08 6.48
N THR A 199 7.54 3.02 6.42
CA THR A 199 6.79 2.90 5.17
C THR A 199 6.77 4.21 4.38
N TRP A 200 6.76 4.11 3.05
CA TRP A 200 6.82 5.26 2.17
C TRP A 200 5.55 5.43 1.35
N SER A 201 4.89 6.58 1.52
CA SER A 201 3.66 6.92 0.81
C SER A 201 3.85 8.14 -0.10
N CYS A 202 4.92 8.92 0.08
CA CYS A 202 5.06 10.21 -0.58
C CYS A 202 5.35 10.07 -2.08
N TYR A 203 4.59 10.79 -2.91
CA TYR A 203 4.83 10.81 -4.36
C TYR A 203 6.15 11.48 -4.75
N LEU A 204 6.60 12.45 -3.95
CA LEU A 204 7.88 13.13 -4.13
C LEU A 204 8.92 12.37 -3.29
N SER A 205 9.82 11.64 -3.94
CA SER A 205 10.82 10.78 -3.31
C SER A 205 12.00 11.57 -2.69
N GLY A 206 11.69 12.60 -1.88
CA GLY A 206 12.66 13.43 -1.17
C GLY A 206 13.30 12.72 0.03
N ASN A 207 13.99 13.46 0.89
CA ASN A 207 14.58 12.90 2.12
C ASN A 207 13.48 12.51 3.12
N HIS A 208 12.55 13.43 3.36
CA HIS A 208 11.36 13.27 4.20
C HIS A 208 10.10 13.21 3.32
N HIS A 209 8.96 12.78 3.89
CA HIS A 209 7.69 12.88 3.18
C HIS A 209 7.38 14.36 2.92
N CYS A 210 7.02 14.76 1.70
CA CYS A 210 6.91 16.20 1.38
C CYS A 210 5.80 16.94 2.14
N GLY A 211 4.82 16.20 2.67
CA GLY A 211 3.68 16.71 3.44
C GLY A 211 2.73 17.65 2.69
N ARG A 212 2.87 17.74 1.37
CA ARG A 212 2.05 18.60 0.50
C ARG A 212 1.29 17.83 -0.58
N CYS A 213 1.66 16.57 -0.85
CA CYS A 213 0.95 15.73 -1.81
C CYS A 213 -0.24 15.01 -1.16
N GLU A 214 -1.25 14.67 -1.95
CA GLU A 214 -2.46 13.98 -1.49
C GLU A 214 -2.15 12.74 -0.63
N SER A 215 -1.18 11.92 -1.06
CA SER A 215 -0.77 10.74 -0.30
C SER A 215 -0.19 11.04 1.09
N CYS A 216 0.52 12.17 1.27
CA CYS A 216 0.99 12.57 2.60
C CYS A 216 -0.17 13.00 3.50
N PHE A 217 -1.12 13.77 2.98
CA PHE A 217 -2.34 14.14 3.71
C PHE A 217 -3.15 12.88 4.10
N ASN A 218 -3.39 11.98 3.16
CA ASN A 218 -4.12 10.73 3.40
C ASN A 218 -3.41 9.82 4.41
N ARG A 219 -2.06 9.80 4.39
CA ARG A 219 -1.27 9.06 5.38
C ARG A 219 -1.45 9.65 6.78
N HIS A 220 -1.27 10.96 6.92
CA HIS A 220 -1.39 11.63 8.20
C HIS A 220 -2.80 11.50 8.79
N GLU A 221 -3.82 11.72 7.97
CA GLU A 221 -5.22 11.54 8.35
C GLU A 221 -5.50 10.10 8.81
N ALA A 222 -4.93 9.10 8.12
CA ALA A 222 -5.10 7.70 8.50
C ALA A 222 -4.52 7.40 9.89
N PHE A 223 -3.34 7.92 10.24
CA PHE A 223 -2.76 7.77 11.58
C PHE A 223 -3.67 8.37 12.65
N LEU A 224 -4.13 9.60 12.44
CA LEU A 224 -5.04 10.28 13.37
C LEU A 224 -6.36 9.51 13.54
N LYS A 225 -7.02 9.10 12.45
CA LYS A 225 -8.24 8.28 12.48
C LYS A 225 -8.00 6.91 13.11
N ALA A 226 -6.81 6.34 12.95
CA ALA A 226 -6.45 5.07 13.56
C ALA A 226 -6.23 5.19 15.08
N GLY A 227 -6.08 6.41 15.61
CA GLY A 227 -5.72 6.67 17.01
C GLY A 227 -4.26 6.33 17.31
N ILE A 228 -3.39 6.43 16.29
CA ILE A 228 -1.96 6.13 16.39
C ILE A 228 -1.20 7.43 16.14
N PRO A 229 -0.25 7.83 17.02
CA PRO A 229 0.58 9.00 16.76
C PRO A 229 1.35 8.86 15.44
N ASP A 230 1.29 9.90 14.61
CA ASP A 230 2.02 9.91 13.34
C ASP A 230 3.48 10.34 13.58
N CYS A 231 4.37 9.36 13.66
CA CYS A 231 5.81 9.58 13.78
C CYS A 231 6.54 9.72 12.43
N THR A 232 5.81 9.93 11.34
CA THR A 232 6.41 10.26 10.04
C THR A 232 7.02 11.66 10.10
N ILE A 233 8.25 11.80 9.60
CA ILE A 233 8.89 13.11 9.43
C ILE A 233 8.50 13.69 8.07
N TYR A 234 7.97 14.90 8.07
CA TYR A 234 7.53 15.63 6.89
C TYR A 234 8.39 16.86 6.61
N GLU A 235 8.64 17.21 5.35
CA GLU A 235 9.31 18.47 4.98
C GLU A 235 8.45 19.70 5.35
N VAL A 236 7.14 19.58 5.15
CA VAL A 236 6.12 20.56 5.55
C VAL A 236 5.04 19.78 6.28
N TYR A 237 4.66 20.16 7.49
CA TYR A 237 3.69 19.39 8.24
C TYR A 237 2.29 19.39 7.56
N PRO A 238 1.67 18.23 7.27
CA PRO A 238 0.37 18.13 6.60
C PRO A 238 -0.80 18.41 7.57
N LYS A 239 -0.82 19.63 8.12
CA LYS A 239 -1.79 20.06 9.15
C LYS A 239 -3.23 19.91 8.68
N LEU A 240 -4.05 19.14 9.41
CA LEU A 240 -5.47 18.89 9.07
C LEU A 240 -6.45 19.78 9.83
N SER A 241 -6.07 20.30 10.99
CA SER A 241 -6.90 21.20 11.81
C SER A 241 -6.03 22.19 12.59
N PRO A 242 -6.58 23.27 13.17
CA PRO A 242 -5.81 24.20 13.99
C PRO A 242 -5.07 23.55 15.17
N ASP A 243 -5.66 22.51 15.77
CA ASP A 243 -5.14 21.80 16.95
C ASP A 243 -4.12 20.69 16.59
N ASP A 244 -3.96 20.41 15.29
CA ASP A 244 -2.98 19.46 14.78
C ASP A 244 -1.59 20.13 14.75
N GLU A 245 -0.87 19.97 15.85
CA GLU A 245 0.43 20.60 16.11
C GLU A 245 1.61 19.67 15.78
N CYS A 246 2.78 20.27 15.52
CA CYS A 246 4.01 19.56 15.19
C CYS A 246 5.24 20.18 15.87
N TYR A 247 6.34 19.43 15.89
CA TYR A 247 7.66 19.91 16.29
C TYR A 247 8.67 19.71 15.16
N GLU A 248 9.67 20.58 15.12
CA GLU A 248 10.80 20.44 14.21
C GLU A 248 11.78 19.36 14.73
N VAL A 249 12.08 18.37 13.90
CA VAL A 249 12.98 17.24 14.19
C VAL A 249 13.73 16.86 12.92
N ASP A 250 15.06 16.72 13.01
CA ASP A 250 15.94 16.27 11.91
C ASP A 250 15.74 17.01 10.58
N GLY A 251 15.52 18.33 10.65
CA GLY A 251 15.29 19.18 9.47
C GLY A 251 13.93 18.96 8.79
N GLY A 252 12.98 18.33 9.48
CA GLY A 252 11.58 18.21 9.09
C GLY A 252 10.65 18.43 10.29
N TYR A 253 9.40 18.02 10.14
CA TYR A 253 8.34 18.21 11.13
C TYR A 253 7.65 16.89 11.44
N VAL A 254 7.40 16.63 12.71
CA VAL A 254 6.71 15.43 13.19
C VAL A 254 5.55 15.82 14.10
N SER A 255 4.50 14.99 14.18
CA SER A 255 3.34 15.30 15.01
C SER A 255 3.74 15.47 16.49
N LYS A 256 3.07 16.43 17.16
CA LYS A 256 3.25 16.66 18.60
C LYS A 256 2.97 15.40 19.42
N THR A 257 1.92 14.66 19.06
CA THR A 257 1.52 13.42 19.74
C THR A 257 2.60 12.34 19.65
N CYS A 258 3.36 12.27 18.54
CA CYS A 258 4.49 11.35 18.45
C CYS A 258 5.61 11.72 19.45
N MET A 259 5.92 13.01 19.56
CA MET A 259 6.97 13.48 20.48
C MET A 259 6.58 13.22 21.93
N GLU A 260 5.34 13.53 22.30
CA GLU A 260 4.81 13.23 23.63
C GLU A 260 4.94 11.73 23.95
N LEU A 261 4.51 10.85 23.04
CA LEU A 261 4.64 9.39 23.19
C LEU A 261 6.09 8.96 23.46
N LYS A 262 7.05 9.49 22.67
CA LYS A 262 8.47 9.15 22.80
C LYS A 262 9.07 9.69 24.11
N HIS A 263 8.65 10.86 24.56
CA HIS A 263 9.07 11.41 25.86
C HIS A 263 8.55 10.59 27.04
N TYR A 264 7.29 10.12 27.01
CA TYR A 264 6.76 9.21 28.03
C TYR A 264 7.43 7.83 28.02
N SER A 265 8.07 7.43 26.91
CA SER A 265 8.79 6.17 26.81
C SER A 265 10.25 6.24 27.31
N GLN A 266 10.72 7.44 27.69
CA GLN A 266 12.08 7.69 28.20
C GLN A 266 12.11 7.98 29.72
N VAL A 267 10.96 7.96 30.40
CA VAL A 267 10.80 8.15 31.85
C VAL A 267 10.34 6.84 32.48
#